data_AF-A0A2K8X445-F1
#
_entry.id   AF-A0A2K8X445-F1
#
_cell.length_a   1.000
_cell.length_b   1.000
_cell.length_c   1.000
_cell.angle_alpha   90.00
_cell.angle_beta   90.00
_cell.angle_gamma   90.00
#
_symmetry.space_group_name_H-M   'P 1'
#
loop_
_entity.id
_entity.type
_entity.pdbx_description
1 polymer ?
#
loop_
_entity_poly.entity_id
_entity_poly.type
_entity_poly.pdbx_seq_one_letter_code
_entity_poly.pdbx_strand_id
1 'polypeptide(L)'
;MQKTILSFSILVVLLFAITSCKHTEDKDDADNKIKNEVLVLGTIHGGHLTDSVYTTAYLNKLITKINPDFILTEIPPNLFKTAMDGFKRDDSISEPRTMRFPEYVDVIFPLSKTMGFEIIPTAGWTKSMATARGEKLRAIRQDTSRIKDWAQYVKGNNLSDSIYQASGKVNDPYFIHTNTYDSIQDIALQPYNKLFNDELGLGGWENINIAHYWNIEKALEKYRYQGKRILITYGAGHKGWFLRELRKRDDIELLEMAPFLDAIQ
;
A
#
# COMPACT_ATOMS: atom_id res chain seq x y z
N MET A 1 27.27 -17.62 90.58
CA MET A 1 28.18 -17.51 89.41
C MET A 1 27.39 -16.86 88.28
N GLN A 2 27.51 -15.55 88.10
CA GLN A 2 28.31 -14.91 87.03
C GLN A 2 27.85 -15.29 85.62
N LYS A 3 27.15 -14.36 84.93
CA LYS A 3 27.62 -13.63 83.70
C LYS A 3 27.16 -14.37 82.42
N THR A 4 26.63 -13.80 81.33
CA THR A 4 26.55 -12.42 80.79
C THR A 4 25.62 -12.43 79.56
N ILE A 5 24.78 -11.39 79.40
CA ILE A 5 24.49 -10.58 78.19
C ILE A 5 24.49 -11.27 76.79
N LEU A 6 23.36 -11.19 76.05
CA LEU A 6 23.36 -10.71 74.65
C LEU A 6 21.96 -10.25 74.13
N SER A 7 21.92 -8.96 73.75
CA SER A 7 21.14 -8.27 72.68
C SER A 7 19.67 -8.64 72.44
N PHE A 8 18.67 -7.79 72.74
CA PHE A 8 18.26 -6.52 72.10
C PHE A 8 17.92 -6.63 70.60
N SER A 9 16.67 -6.27 70.27
CA SER A 9 16.03 -6.10 68.95
C SER A 9 15.64 -7.43 68.26
N ILE A 10 14.36 -7.77 68.06
CA ILE A 10 13.44 -7.10 67.13
C ILE A 10 11.99 -7.28 67.64
N LEU A 11 11.43 -6.17 68.10
CA LEU A 11 10.01 -5.87 68.15
C LEU A 11 9.54 -5.60 66.70
N VAL A 12 8.29 -5.95 66.40
CA VAL A 12 7.55 -5.62 65.16
C VAL A 12 7.94 -6.46 63.95
N VAL A 13 7.19 -7.53 63.67
CA VAL A 13 6.42 -7.78 62.42
C VAL A 13 5.63 -9.08 62.65
N LEU A 14 4.59 -9.01 63.48
CA LEU A 14 3.64 -10.11 63.68
C LEU A 14 2.24 -9.50 63.84
N LEU A 15 1.88 -8.65 62.88
CA LEU A 15 0.55 -8.02 62.75
C LEU A 15 0.42 -7.29 61.40
N PHE A 16 0.30 -8.06 60.32
CA PHE A 16 -0.43 -7.73 59.09
C PHE A 16 -0.88 -9.09 58.53
N ALA A 17 -1.96 -9.68 59.01
CA ALA A 17 -3.32 -9.30 58.71
C ALA A 17 -3.55 -9.08 57.19
N ILE A 18 -4.01 -10.15 56.54
CA ILE A 18 -5.05 -10.12 55.51
C ILE A 18 -4.82 -9.12 54.35
N THR A 19 -3.85 -9.39 53.49
CA THR A 19 -4.03 -9.05 52.07
C THR A 19 -4.31 -10.35 51.33
N SER A 20 -5.59 -10.68 51.27
CA SER A 20 -6.15 -11.51 50.23
C SER A 20 -5.68 -10.93 48.90
N CYS A 21 -4.64 -11.54 48.31
CA CYS A 21 -4.45 -11.45 46.86
C CYS A 21 -5.69 -12.12 46.27
N LYS A 22 -6.74 -11.33 46.08
CA LYS A 22 -7.63 -11.52 44.95
C LYS A 22 -6.70 -11.58 43.75
N HIS A 23 -6.41 -12.80 43.33
CA HIS A 23 -6.15 -13.07 41.94
C HIS A 23 -7.46 -12.70 41.24
N THR A 24 -7.61 -11.42 40.92
CA THR A 24 -8.36 -11.05 39.74
C THR A 24 -7.62 -11.77 38.64
N GLU A 25 -8.16 -12.93 38.26
CA GLU A 25 -8.05 -13.36 36.88
C GLU A 25 -8.56 -12.15 36.07
N ASP A 26 -7.64 -11.34 35.55
CA ASP A 26 -7.90 -10.45 34.43
C ASP A 26 -8.14 -11.35 33.21
N LYS A 27 -9.20 -12.15 33.28
CA LYS A 27 -9.90 -12.71 32.13
C LYS A 27 -11.02 -11.71 31.87
N ASP A 28 -10.82 -10.93 30.82
CA ASP A 28 -11.80 -10.10 30.09
C ASP A 28 -11.32 -8.66 29.86
N ASP A 29 -10.06 -8.52 29.42
CA ASP A 29 -9.66 -7.41 28.53
C ASP A 29 -8.84 -7.95 27.35
N ALA A 30 -9.27 -9.11 26.82
CA ALA A 30 -9.08 -9.43 25.41
C ALA A 30 -10.00 -8.49 24.61
N ASP A 31 -9.62 -7.22 24.69
CA ASP A 31 -10.15 -6.04 24.05
C ASP A 31 -10.58 -6.40 22.63
N ASN A 32 -11.81 -6.04 22.28
CA ASN A 32 -12.49 -6.43 21.06
C ASN A 32 -11.82 -5.75 19.87
N LYS A 33 -10.62 -6.21 19.50
CA LYS A 33 -9.75 -5.67 18.46
C LYS A 33 -10.41 -5.87 17.10
N ILE A 34 -11.15 -4.87 16.65
CA ILE A 34 -11.85 -4.90 15.37
C ILE A 34 -10.84 -4.66 14.25
N LYS A 35 -10.55 -5.69 13.47
CA LYS A 35 -9.64 -5.59 12.31
C LYS A 35 -10.15 -4.56 11.30
N ASN A 36 -9.22 -3.87 10.65
CA ASN A 36 -9.57 -3.03 9.51
C ASN A 36 -9.83 -3.88 8.28
N GLU A 37 -10.81 -3.51 7.47
CA GLU A 37 -11.01 -4.08 6.15
C GLU A 37 -10.08 -3.37 5.15
N VAL A 38 -9.27 -4.10 4.40
CA VAL A 38 -8.32 -3.52 3.45
C VAL A 38 -8.56 -4.09 2.05
N LEU A 39 -8.65 -3.20 1.06
CA LEU A 39 -8.68 -3.54 -0.37
C LEU A 39 -7.47 -2.95 -1.09
N VAL A 40 -6.98 -3.65 -2.12
CA VAL A 40 -5.99 -3.12 -3.05
C VAL A 40 -6.61 -3.03 -4.45
N LEU A 41 -6.84 -1.82 -4.92
CA LEU A 41 -7.38 -1.49 -6.23
C LEU A 41 -6.23 -1.18 -7.20
N GLY A 42 -6.05 -2.06 -8.19
CA GLY A 42 -5.11 -1.87 -9.30
C GLY A 42 -5.70 -0.94 -10.36
N THR A 43 -5.03 0.18 -10.62
CA THR A 43 -5.41 1.17 -11.64
C THR A 43 -4.58 0.98 -12.92
N ILE A 44 -5.09 1.46 -14.04
CA ILE A 44 -4.41 1.45 -15.35
C ILE A 44 -3.92 2.85 -15.75
N HIS A 45 -3.86 3.78 -14.80
CA HIS A 45 -3.42 5.16 -14.99
C HIS A 45 -4.14 5.84 -16.16
N GLY A 46 -3.40 6.46 -17.09
CA GLY A 46 -3.94 7.08 -18.31
C GLY A 46 -4.78 6.15 -19.18
N GLY A 47 -4.68 4.82 -19.01
CA GLY A 47 -5.54 3.85 -19.66
C GLY A 47 -7.03 4.05 -19.34
N HIS A 48 -7.38 4.61 -18.17
CA HIS A 48 -8.77 4.88 -17.81
C HIS A 48 -9.46 5.91 -18.73
N LEU A 49 -8.69 6.71 -19.48
CA LEU A 49 -9.22 7.69 -20.43
C LEU A 49 -9.56 7.09 -21.80
N THR A 50 -9.02 5.91 -22.12
CA THR A 50 -9.16 5.29 -23.45
C THR A 50 -9.76 3.90 -23.42
N ASP A 51 -9.75 3.22 -22.27
CA ASP A 51 -10.36 1.91 -22.13
C ASP A 51 -11.88 1.99 -22.27
N SER A 52 -12.48 0.97 -22.89
CA SER A 52 -13.93 0.93 -23.13
C SER A 52 -14.74 0.45 -21.93
N VAL A 53 -14.09 -0.22 -20.97
CA VAL A 53 -14.74 -0.84 -19.81
C VAL A 53 -14.25 -0.18 -18.53
N TYR A 54 -12.94 -0.24 -18.26
CA TYR A 54 -12.34 0.21 -17.02
C TYR A 54 -12.05 1.72 -17.05
N THR A 55 -13.12 2.51 -17.16
CA THR A 55 -13.07 3.97 -17.29
C THR A 55 -13.00 4.69 -15.94
N THR A 56 -12.81 6.02 -15.94
CA THR A 56 -12.99 6.86 -14.75
C THR A 56 -14.42 6.78 -14.18
N ALA A 57 -15.44 6.66 -15.03
CA ALA A 57 -16.82 6.45 -14.59
C ALA A 57 -17.01 5.09 -13.89
N TYR A 58 -16.34 4.05 -14.37
CA TYR A 58 -16.31 2.74 -13.71
C TYR A 58 -15.66 2.84 -12.33
N LEU A 59 -14.50 3.48 -12.24
CA LEU A 59 -13.81 3.72 -10.96
C LEU A 59 -14.67 4.52 -9.98
N ASN A 60 -15.38 5.54 -10.45
CA ASN A 60 -16.26 6.35 -9.62
C ASN A 60 -17.33 5.46 -8.95
N LYS A 61 -18.07 4.67 -9.75
CA LYS A 61 -19.07 3.71 -9.23
C LYS A 61 -18.46 2.72 -8.26
N LEU A 62 -17.29 2.15 -8.59
CA LEU A 62 -16.62 1.15 -7.77
C LEU A 62 -16.20 1.73 -6.42
N ILE A 63 -15.55 2.90 -6.39
CA ILE A 63 -15.11 3.53 -5.14
C ILE A 63 -16.31 3.94 -4.29
N THR A 64 -17.37 4.48 -4.89
CA THR A 64 -18.63 4.75 -4.18
C THR A 64 -19.22 3.48 -3.59
N LYS A 65 -19.19 2.35 -4.31
CA LYS A 65 -19.67 1.07 -3.81
C LYS A 65 -18.81 0.51 -2.67
N ILE A 66 -17.49 0.65 -2.77
CA ILE A 66 -16.54 0.25 -1.71
C ILE A 66 -16.82 1.07 -0.44
N ASN A 67 -17.13 2.37 -0.57
CA ASN A 67 -17.39 3.28 0.54
C ASN A 67 -16.29 3.24 1.62
N PRO A 68 -15.03 3.60 1.28
CA PRO A 68 -13.93 3.55 2.22
C PRO A 68 -13.98 4.70 3.25
N ASP A 69 -13.36 4.51 4.42
CA ASP A 69 -13.01 5.58 5.35
C ASP A 69 -11.71 6.30 4.94
N PHE A 70 -10.77 5.55 4.35
CA PHE A 70 -9.47 6.05 3.94
C PHE A 70 -9.11 5.57 2.54
N ILE A 71 -8.51 6.46 1.74
CA ILE A 71 -7.94 6.10 0.44
C ILE A 71 -6.44 6.40 0.45
N LEU A 72 -5.62 5.35 0.40
CA LEU A 72 -4.16 5.44 0.31
C LEU A 72 -3.76 5.51 -1.16
N THR A 73 -3.18 6.64 -1.57
CA THR A 73 -2.97 6.97 -2.99
C THR A 73 -1.51 6.89 -3.41
N GLU A 74 -1.25 6.62 -4.69
CA GLU A 74 0.05 6.77 -5.36
C GLU A 74 0.41 8.25 -5.61
N ILE A 75 0.16 9.10 -4.63
CA ILE A 75 0.57 10.51 -4.61
C ILE A 75 1.74 10.65 -3.63
N PRO A 76 2.86 11.29 -4.02
CA PRO A 76 3.96 11.55 -3.09
C PRO A 76 3.52 12.50 -1.97
N PRO A 77 3.81 12.20 -0.68
CA PRO A 77 3.40 13.04 0.44
C PRO A 77 3.81 14.51 0.31
N ASN A 78 5.00 14.76 -0.24
CA ASN A 78 5.52 16.12 -0.44
C ASN A 78 4.84 16.91 -1.57
N LEU A 79 4.02 16.27 -2.40
CA LEU A 79 3.26 16.91 -3.50
C LEU A 79 1.77 17.05 -3.17
N PHE A 80 1.26 16.25 -2.23
CA PHE A 80 -0.16 16.19 -1.90
C PHE A 80 -0.74 17.54 -1.48
N LYS A 81 -0.02 18.30 -0.63
CA LYS A 81 -0.50 19.62 -0.19
C LYS A 81 -0.75 20.55 -1.38
N THR A 82 0.18 20.61 -2.33
CA THR A 82 0.03 21.44 -3.53
C THR A 82 -1.14 20.97 -4.40
N ALA A 83 -1.30 19.66 -4.59
CA ALA A 83 -2.43 19.11 -5.35
C ALA A 83 -3.79 19.43 -4.69
N MET A 84 -3.89 19.25 -3.37
CA MET A 84 -5.11 19.51 -2.59
C MET A 84 -5.45 20.99 -2.51
N ASP A 85 -4.47 21.87 -2.29
CA ASP A 85 -4.68 23.32 -2.28
C ASP A 85 -5.14 23.82 -3.66
N GLY A 86 -4.55 23.28 -4.74
CA GLY A 86 -4.98 23.56 -6.11
C GLY A 86 -6.42 23.12 -6.35
N PHE A 87 -6.76 21.87 -6.01
CA PHE A 87 -8.12 21.35 -6.18
C PHE A 87 -9.17 22.15 -5.40
N LYS A 88 -8.88 22.51 -4.14
CA LYS A 88 -9.77 23.34 -3.34
C LYS A 88 -10.01 24.73 -3.94
N ARG A 89 -8.99 25.31 -4.58
CA ARG A 89 -9.05 26.64 -5.17
C ARG A 89 -9.74 26.65 -6.54
N ASP A 90 -9.37 25.70 -7.41
CA ASP A 90 -9.65 25.75 -8.85
C ASP A 90 -10.59 24.65 -9.33
N ASP A 91 -11.06 23.76 -8.44
CA ASP A 91 -11.78 22.52 -8.78
C ASP A 91 -11.04 21.64 -9.81
N SER A 92 -9.71 21.76 -9.83
CA SER A 92 -8.83 21.07 -10.76
C SER A 92 -7.42 20.91 -10.18
N ILE A 93 -6.68 19.93 -10.68
CA ILE A 93 -5.32 19.64 -10.20
C ILE A 93 -4.30 20.09 -11.25
N SER A 94 -3.49 21.09 -10.89
CA SER A 94 -2.37 21.57 -11.71
C SER A 94 -1.01 21.03 -11.25
N GLU A 95 -0.95 20.26 -10.16
CA GLU A 95 0.29 19.64 -9.70
C GLU A 95 0.79 18.61 -10.75
N PRO A 96 1.97 18.82 -11.37
CA PRO A 96 2.37 18.11 -12.59
C PRO A 96 2.48 16.58 -12.49
N ARG A 97 2.71 16.01 -11.30
CA ARG A 97 2.79 14.56 -11.13
C ARG A 97 1.40 13.95 -11.00
N THR A 98 0.56 14.54 -10.14
CA THR A 98 -0.78 14.06 -9.82
C THR A 98 -1.72 14.22 -11.01
N MET A 99 -1.57 15.30 -11.80
CA MET A 99 -2.42 15.54 -12.97
C MET A 99 -2.33 14.46 -14.07
N ARG A 100 -1.34 13.57 -14.00
CA ARG A 100 -1.15 12.47 -14.96
C ARG A 100 -2.01 11.24 -14.67
N PHE A 101 -2.69 11.25 -13.53
CA PHE A 101 -3.44 10.11 -13.03
C PHE A 101 -4.94 10.44 -13.01
N PRO A 102 -5.69 10.04 -14.05
CA PRO A 102 -7.13 10.30 -14.11
C PRO A 102 -7.90 9.67 -12.94
N GLU A 103 -7.42 8.56 -12.36
CA GLU A 103 -7.99 7.98 -11.14
C GLU A 103 -7.98 8.95 -9.93
N TYR A 104 -7.05 9.91 -9.90
CA TYR A 104 -6.99 10.94 -8.86
C TYR A 104 -7.73 12.20 -9.29
N VAL A 105 -7.42 12.71 -10.47
CA VAL A 105 -7.95 13.99 -10.97
C VAL A 105 -9.45 13.94 -11.19
N ASP A 106 -9.93 12.88 -11.84
CA ASP A 106 -11.31 12.79 -12.32
C ASP A 106 -12.21 11.99 -11.36
N VAL A 107 -11.63 11.29 -10.39
CA VAL A 107 -12.37 10.38 -9.51
C VAL A 107 -12.14 10.68 -8.03
N ILE A 108 -10.96 10.41 -7.47
CA ILE A 108 -10.77 10.45 -6.01
C ILE A 108 -10.91 11.87 -5.44
N PHE A 109 -10.32 12.90 -6.05
CA PHE A 109 -10.48 14.28 -5.56
C PHE A 109 -11.93 14.77 -5.70
N PRO A 110 -12.62 14.60 -6.85
CA PRO A 110 -14.05 14.89 -6.94
C PRO A 110 -14.91 14.14 -5.92
N LEU A 111 -14.68 12.84 -5.73
CA LEU A 111 -15.43 12.05 -4.75
C LEU A 111 -15.20 12.53 -3.32
N SER A 112 -14.02 13.07 -2.97
CA SER A 112 -13.75 13.57 -1.62
C SER A 112 -14.59 14.80 -1.24
N LYS A 113 -15.30 15.42 -2.19
CA LYS A 113 -16.28 16.49 -1.90
C LYS A 113 -17.62 15.97 -1.39
N THR A 114 -17.95 14.72 -1.74
CA THR A 114 -19.28 14.13 -1.50
C THR A 114 -19.21 12.93 -0.56
N MET A 115 -18.06 12.26 -0.50
CA MET A 115 -17.78 11.14 0.39
C MET A 115 -16.89 11.60 1.54
N GLY A 116 -17.12 11.07 2.74
CA GLY A 116 -16.43 11.45 3.96
C GLY A 116 -15.06 10.80 4.19
N PHE A 117 -14.39 10.28 3.15
CA PHE A 117 -13.10 9.61 3.30
C PHE A 117 -11.94 10.60 3.41
N GLU A 118 -10.86 10.18 4.07
CA GLU A 118 -9.58 10.91 4.07
C GLU A 118 -8.64 10.33 2.99
N ILE A 119 -8.02 11.22 2.21
CA ILE A 119 -6.98 10.85 1.24
C ILE A 119 -5.63 10.86 1.95
N ILE A 120 -4.93 9.73 1.92
CA ILE A 120 -3.59 9.57 2.51
C ILE A 120 -2.58 9.35 1.38
N PRO A 121 -1.67 10.31 1.10
CA PRO A 121 -0.63 10.12 0.09
C PRO A 121 0.43 9.14 0.59
N THR A 122 0.73 8.10 -0.19
CA THR A 122 1.66 7.04 0.24
C THR A 122 2.80 6.76 -0.75
N ALA A 123 2.90 7.48 -1.87
CA ALA A 123 3.94 7.16 -2.84
C ALA A 123 5.34 7.49 -2.31
N GLY A 124 6.23 6.48 -2.26
CA GLY A 124 7.66 6.66 -1.97
C GLY A 124 8.46 7.29 -3.12
N TRP A 125 7.78 7.66 -4.20
CA TRP A 125 8.37 8.22 -5.42
C TRP A 125 8.84 9.66 -5.23
N THR A 126 9.98 10.02 -5.82
CA THR A 126 10.43 11.41 -5.97
C THR A 126 10.93 11.68 -7.38
N LYS A 127 10.92 12.95 -7.79
CA LYS A 127 11.42 13.37 -9.11
C LYS A 127 12.91 13.04 -9.29
N SER A 128 13.74 13.28 -8.28
CA SER A 128 15.18 12.96 -8.32
C SER A 128 15.43 11.48 -8.50
N MET A 129 14.67 10.63 -7.80
CA MET A 129 14.70 9.18 -7.96
C MET A 129 14.34 8.75 -9.39
N ALA A 130 13.26 9.32 -9.96
CA ALA A 130 12.84 9.01 -11.32
C ALA A 130 13.89 9.42 -12.37
N THR A 131 14.49 10.60 -12.20
CA THR A 131 15.56 11.09 -13.07
C THR A 131 16.78 10.17 -13.01
N ALA A 132 17.27 9.88 -11.80
CA ALA A 132 18.44 9.02 -11.61
C ALA A 132 18.21 7.60 -12.15
N ARG A 133 17.05 7.00 -11.88
CA ARG A 133 16.64 5.71 -12.44
C ARG A 133 16.67 5.74 -13.97
N GLY A 134 16.08 6.78 -14.57
CA GLY A 134 16.03 6.93 -16.03
C GLY A 134 17.42 7.09 -16.66
N GLU A 135 18.31 7.86 -16.04
CA GLU A 135 19.70 8.03 -16.49
C GLU A 135 20.46 6.70 -16.45
N LYS A 136 20.38 5.98 -15.33
CA LYS A 136 21.05 4.67 -15.18
C LYS A 136 20.54 3.64 -16.17
N LEU A 137 19.22 3.52 -16.36
CA LEU A 137 18.67 2.60 -17.36
C LEU A 137 19.10 2.95 -18.78
N ARG A 138 19.23 4.24 -19.12
CA ARG A 138 19.79 4.66 -20.42
C ARG A 138 21.25 4.26 -20.56
N ALA A 139 22.05 4.44 -19.50
CA ALA A 139 23.45 4.02 -19.50
C ALA A 139 23.59 2.51 -19.67
N ILE A 140 22.85 1.71 -18.90
CA ILE A 140 22.83 0.23 -19.01
C ILE A 140 22.45 -0.21 -20.42
N ARG A 141 21.44 0.42 -21.03
CA ARG A 141 21.02 0.12 -22.41
C ARG A 141 22.13 0.37 -23.44
N GLN A 142 23.00 1.35 -23.21
CA GLN A 142 24.08 1.74 -24.12
C GLN A 142 25.39 0.98 -23.85
N ASP A 143 25.51 0.33 -22.70
CA ASP A 143 26.70 -0.43 -22.32
C ASP A 143 26.78 -1.77 -23.06
N THR A 144 27.78 -1.89 -23.95
CA THR A 144 28.01 -3.10 -24.73
C THR A 144 28.34 -4.34 -23.88
N SER A 145 28.88 -4.16 -22.68
CA SER A 145 29.12 -5.27 -21.74
C SER A 145 27.83 -5.81 -21.12
N ARG A 146 26.74 -5.03 -21.13
CA ARG A 146 25.44 -5.36 -20.53
C ARG A 146 24.39 -5.79 -21.56
N ILE A 147 24.77 -6.04 -22.82
CA ILE A 147 23.84 -6.43 -23.90
C ILE A 147 22.98 -7.64 -23.51
N LYS A 148 23.57 -8.66 -22.88
CA LYS A 148 22.84 -9.87 -22.46
C LYS A 148 21.79 -9.57 -21.39
N ASP A 149 22.14 -8.76 -20.40
CA ASP A 149 21.23 -8.35 -19.32
C ASP A 149 20.06 -7.54 -19.89
N TRP A 150 20.36 -6.56 -20.76
CA TRP A 150 19.34 -5.75 -21.42
C TRP A 150 18.42 -6.60 -22.28
N ALA A 151 18.96 -7.55 -23.06
CA ALA A 151 18.17 -8.47 -23.86
C ALA A 151 17.27 -9.38 -23.00
N GLN A 152 17.76 -9.84 -21.84
CA GLN A 152 16.95 -10.62 -20.91
C GLN A 152 15.81 -9.79 -20.32
N TYR A 153 16.06 -8.54 -19.92
CA TYR A 153 15.03 -7.62 -19.46
C TYR A 153 13.96 -7.39 -20.53
N VAL A 154 14.36 -7.07 -21.77
CA VAL A 154 13.42 -6.87 -22.89
C VAL A 154 12.61 -8.15 -23.17
N LYS A 155 13.26 -9.32 -23.15
CA LYS A 155 12.58 -10.61 -23.35
C LYS A 155 11.49 -10.86 -22.29
N GLY A 156 11.75 -10.53 -21.02
CA GLY A 156 10.76 -10.65 -19.94
C GLY A 156 9.55 -9.75 -20.15
N ASN A 157 9.76 -8.49 -20.52
CA ASN A 157 8.66 -7.55 -20.83
C ASN A 157 7.84 -8.04 -22.01
N ASN A 158 8.48 -8.40 -23.12
CA ASN A 158 7.77 -8.88 -24.32
C ASN A 158 6.95 -10.14 -24.04
N LEU A 159 7.45 -11.04 -23.19
CA LEU A 159 6.71 -12.24 -22.79
C LEU A 159 5.49 -11.90 -21.94
N SER A 160 5.64 -11.03 -20.93
CA SER A 160 4.51 -10.55 -20.12
C SER A 160 3.44 -9.88 -20.99
N ASP A 161 3.84 -8.96 -21.87
CA ASP A 161 2.94 -8.26 -22.78
C ASP A 161 2.21 -9.23 -23.71
N SER A 162 2.93 -10.22 -24.25
CA SER A 162 2.33 -11.24 -25.12
C SER A 162 1.29 -12.08 -24.37
N ILE A 163 1.54 -12.44 -23.10
CA ILE A 163 0.58 -13.22 -22.29
C ILE A 163 -0.63 -12.35 -21.93
N TYR A 164 -0.43 -11.08 -21.60
CA TYR A 164 -1.53 -10.14 -21.38
C TYR A 164 -2.40 -9.96 -22.63
N GLN A 165 -1.80 -9.81 -23.81
CA GLN A 165 -2.55 -9.73 -25.07
C GLN A 165 -3.31 -11.03 -25.34
N ALA A 166 -2.67 -12.18 -25.14
CA ALA A 166 -3.30 -13.49 -25.34
C ALA A 166 -4.47 -13.76 -24.38
N SER A 167 -4.54 -13.08 -23.23
CA SER A 167 -5.66 -13.22 -22.30
C SER A 167 -6.95 -12.59 -22.86
N GLY A 168 -6.84 -11.62 -23.77
CA GLY A 168 -7.97 -10.80 -24.27
C GLY A 168 -8.63 -9.93 -23.19
N LYS A 169 -8.02 -9.82 -22.01
CA LYS A 169 -8.62 -9.26 -20.79
C LYS A 169 -7.71 -8.26 -20.08
N VAL A 170 -6.66 -7.74 -20.73
CA VAL A 170 -5.59 -6.95 -20.08
C VAL A 170 -6.11 -5.85 -19.15
N ASN A 171 -7.19 -5.16 -19.53
CA ASN A 171 -7.80 -4.08 -18.76
C ASN A 171 -9.12 -4.46 -18.09
N ASP A 172 -9.54 -5.73 -18.17
CA ASP A 172 -10.75 -6.21 -17.50
C ASP A 172 -10.57 -6.09 -15.98
N PRO A 173 -11.42 -5.31 -15.27
CA PRO A 173 -11.34 -5.15 -13.82
C PRO A 173 -11.32 -6.48 -13.06
N TYR A 174 -12.05 -7.51 -13.53
CA TYR A 174 -12.03 -8.82 -12.88
C TYR A 174 -10.67 -9.49 -13.04
N PHE A 175 -10.05 -9.37 -14.22
CA PHE A 175 -8.76 -9.98 -14.50
C PHE A 175 -7.61 -9.29 -13.77
N ILE A 176 -7.57 -7.95 -13.78
CA ILE A 176 -6.54 -7.14 -13.10
C ILE A 176 -6.42 -7.57 -11.64
N HIS A 177 -7.54 -7.84 -10.97
CA HIS A 177 -7.56 -8.18 -9.55
C HIS A 177 -7.27 -9.65 -9.23
N THR A 178 -6.80 -10.45 -10.18
CA THR A 178 -6.42 -11.85 -9.95
C THR A 178 -4.94 -12.03 -9.59
N ASN A 179 -4.62 -13.17 -8.98
CA ASN A 179 -3.23 -13.64 -8.82
C ASN A 179 -2.57 -13.95 -10.18
N THR A 180 -3.37 -14.31 -11.20
CA THR A 180 -2.87 -14.58 -12.55
C THR A 180 -2.29 -13.32 -13.18
N TYR A 181 -2.99 -12.19 -13.07
CA TYR A 181 -2.46 -10.90 -13.51
C TYR A 181 -1.13 -10.58 -12.80
N ASP A 182 -1.09 -10.71 -11.47
CA ASP A 182 0.12 -10.45 -10.69
C ASP A 182 1.29 -11.37 -11.11
N SER A 183 0.99 -12.64 -11.41
CA SER A 183 2.00 -13.62 -11.85
C SER A 183 2.55 -13.29 -13.23
N ILE A 184 1.71 -12.79 -14.14
CA ILE A 184 2.15 -12.32 -15.47
C ILE A 184 3.05 -11.10 -15.30
N GLN A 185 2.65 -10.14 -14.48
CA GLN A 185 3.45 -8.96 -14.17
C GLN A 185 4.84 -9.34 -13.65
N ASP A 186 4.93 -10.32 -12.74
CA ASP A 186 6.19 -10.78 -12.17
C ASP A 186 7.16 -11.32 -13.25
N ILE A 187 6.68 -11.82 -14.40
CA ILE A 187 7.55 -12.25 -15.53
C ILE A 187 8.41 -11.08 -16.05
N ALA A 188 7.83 -9.89 -16.19
CA ALA A 188 8.56 -8.70 -16.62
C ALA A 188 9.44 -8.12 -15.49
N LEU A 189 8.94 -8.16 -14.26
CA LEU A 189 9.58 -7.50 -13.13
C LEU A 189 10.76 -8.29 -12.56
N GLN A 190 10.74 -9.62 -12.57
CA GLN A 190 11.80 -10.44 -11.98
C GLN A 190 13.17 -10.23 -12.66
N PRO A 191 13.29 -10.24 -14.02
CA PRO A 191 14.54 -9.89 -14.69
C PRO A 191 15.01 -8.48 -14.34
N TYR A 192 14.10 -7.50 -14.37
CA TYR A 192 14.42 -6.12 -14.01
C TYR A 192 14.98 -6.01 -12.59
N ASN A 193 14.29 -6.65 -11.64
CA ASN A 193 14.64 -6.61 -10.24
C ASN A 193 16.00 -7.27 -10.00
N LYS A 194 16.18 -8.50 -10.50
CA LYS A 194 17.42 -9.25 -10.35
C LYS A 194 18.63 -8.57 -10.98
N LEU A 195 18.47 -7.96 -12.15
CA LEU A 195 19.59 -7.43 -12.93
C LEU A 195 19.95 -5.99 -12.55
N PHE A 196 18.96 -5.18 -12.13
CA PHE A 196 19.14 -3.74 -12.04
C PHE A 196 18.75 -3.13 -10.69
N ASN A 197 17.98 -3.79 -9.82
CA ASN A 197 17.40 -3.13 -8.63
C ASN A 197 18.46 -2.43 -7.76
N ASP A 198 19.52 -3.16 -7.40
CA ASP A 198 20.57 -2.66 -6.50
C ASP A 198 21.34 -1.49 -7.14
N GLU A 199 21.66 -1.61 -8.43
CA GLU A 199 22.33 -0.56 -9.18
C GLU A 199 21.45 0.69 -9.31
N LEU A 200 20.12 0.53 -9.40
CA LEU A 200 19.17 1.63 -9.49
C LEU A 200 18.89 2.32 -8.15
N GLY A 201 19.39 1.79 -7.04
CA GLY A 201 19.18 2.35 -5.70
C GLY A 201 17.69 2.50 -5.40
N LEU A 202 17.28 3.62 -4.79
CA LEU A 202 15.88 3.84 -4.40
C LEU A 202 14.87 3.77 -5.56
N GLY A 203 15.32 3.93 -6.81
CA GLY A 203 14.47 3.81 -8.00
C GLY A 203 14.35 2.39 -8.58
N GLY A 204 15.02 1.41 -7.97
CA GLY A 204 14.85 -0.01 -8.28
C GLY A 204 13.45 -0.49 -7.91
N TRP A 205 12.99 -1.60 -8.53
CA TRP A 205 11.62 -2.09 -8.39
C TRP A 205 11.28 -2.53 -6.97
N GLU A 206 12.13 -3.34 -6.35
CA GLU A 206 11.93 -3.75 -4.95
C GLU A 206 12.03 -2.52 -4.03
N ASN A 207 13.03 -1.68 -4.24
CA ASN A 207 13.33 -0.56 -3.35
C ASN A 207 12.18 0.49 -3.34
N ILE A 208 11.57 0.75 -4.50
CA ILE A 208 10.45 1.68 -4.58
C ILE A 208 9.17 1.09 -3.96
N ASN A 209 8.93 -0.21 -4.12
CA ASN A 209 7.79 -0.87 -3.47
C ASN A 209 7.94 -0.91 -1.94
N ILE A 210 9.15 -1.13 -1.42
CA ILE A 210 9.45 -0.98 0.01
C ILE A 210 9.13 0.45 0.47
N ALA A 211 9.52 1.47 -0.29
CA ALA A 211 9.26 2.86 0.07
C ALA A 211 7.75 3.22 0.01
N HIS A 212 7.02 2.72 -0.98
CA HIS A 212 5.55 2.82 -1.04
C HIS A 212 4.92 2.17 0.19
N TYR A 213 5.29 0.92 0.44
CA TYR A 213 4.69 0.13 1.50
C TYR A 213 5.03 0.64 2.89
N TRP A 214 6.22 1.22 3.09
CA TRP A 214 6.53 1.90 4.34
C TRP A 214 5.46 2.95 4.68
N ASN A 215 5.06 3.78 3.72
CA ASN A 215 4.04 4.80 3.95
C ASN A 215 2.64 4.19 4.14
N ILE A 216 2.33 3.10 3.43
CA ILE A 216 1.09 2.33 3.64
C ILE A 216 1.07 1.76 5.06
N GLU A 217 2.14 1.10 5.50
CA GLU A 217 2.31 0.53 6.82
C GLU A 217 2.19 1.59 7.92
N LYS A 218 2.82 2.75 7.76
CA LYS A 218 2.66 3.90 8.68
C LYS A 218 1.19 4.31 8.82
N ALA A 219 0.45 4.35 7.71
CA ALA A 219 -0.97 4.70 7.74
C ALA A 219 -1.79 3.59 8.41
N LEU A 220 -1.57 2.32 8.06
CA LEU A 220 -2.25 1.19 8.69
C LEU A 220 -1.99 1.12 10.20
N GLU A 221 -0.75 1.35 10.64
CA GLU A 221 -0.40 1.37 12.07
C GLU A 221 -1.11 2.50 12.83
N LYS A 222 -1.24 3.68 12.22
CA LYS A 222 -1.99 4.81 12.80
C LYS A 222 -3.46 4.46 13.06
N TYR A 223 -4.06 3.61 12.23
CA TYR A 223 -5.46 3.20 12.33
C TYR A 223 -5.64 1.75 12.81
N ARG A 224 -4.63 1.16 13.43
CA ARG A 224 -4.61 -0.26 13.82
C ARG A 224 -5.80 -0.62 14.71
N TYR A 225 -6.50 -1.70 14.37
CA TYR A 225 -7.67 -2.24 15.09
C TYR A 225 -8.82 -1.24 15.31
N GLN A 226 -9.15 -0.41 14.31
CA GLN A 226 -10.23 0.60 14.43
C GLN A 226 -11.49 0.26 13.63
N GLY A 227 -11.58 -0.94 13.05
CA GLY A 227 -12.73 -1.36 12.23
C GLY A 227 -12.96 -0.47 11.01
N LYS A 228 -11.89 0.04 10.40
CA LYS A 228 -11.94 0.98 9.27
C LYS A 228 -11.87 0.24 7.94
N ARG A 229 -12.56 0.76 6.93
CA ARG A 229 -12.41 0.32 5.54
C ARG A 229 -11.39 1.18 4.81
N ILE A 230 -10.29 0.56 4.41
CA ILE A 230 -9.13 1.22 3.82
C ILE A 230 -8.96 0.73 2.38
N LEU A 231 -8.98 1.66 1.43
CA LEU A 231 -8.73 1.37 0.02
C LEU A 231 -7.33 1.84 -0.37
N ILE A 232 -6.48 0.93 -0.85
CA ILE A 232 -5.17 1.24 -1.40
C ILE A 232 -5.30 1.32 -2.93
N THR A 233 -4.98 2.47 -3.52
CA THR A 233 -5.10 2.69 -4.98
C THR A 233 -3.74 2.98 -5.59
N TYR A 234 -3.30 2.10 -6.48
CA TYR A 234 -1.99 2.16 -7.14
C TYR A 234 -2.07 1.55 -8.52
N GLY A 235 -1.09 1.87 -9.38
CA GLY A 235 -0.92 1.15 -10.64
C GLY A 235 -0.91 -0.36 -10.44
N ALA A 236 -1.67 -1.08 -11.27
CA ALA A 236 -1.92 -2.51 -11.11
C ALA A 236 -0.63 -3.36 -11.00
N GLY A 237 0.48 -2.89 -11.56
CA GLY A 237 1.78 -3.57 -11.43
C GLY A 237 2.32 -3.68 -10.00
N HIS A 238 1.86 -2.85 -9.07
CA HIS A 238 2.28 -2.88 -7.66
C HIS A 238 1.43 -3.82 -6.78
N LYS A 239 0.22 -4.18 -7.24
CA LYS A 239 -0.79 -4.88 -6.42
C LYS A 239 -0.26 -6.18 -5.83
N GLY A 240 0.30 -7.06 -6.65
CA GLY A 240 0.84 -8.34 -6.20
C GLY A 240 1.91 -8.19 -5.12
N TRP A 241 2.74 -7.14 -5.19
CA TRP A 241 3.75 -6.85 -4.18
C TRP A 241 3.09 -6.43 -2.85
N PHE A 242 2.16 -5.48 -2.88
CA PHE A 242 1.46 -5.05 -1.66
C PHE A 242 0.66 -6.18 -1.01
N LEU A 243 -0.03 -6.99 -1.80
CA LEU A 243 -0.79 -8.13 -1.25
C LEU A 243 0.10 -9.12 -0.50
N ARG A 244 1.35 -9.35 -0.93
CA ARG A 244 2.30 -10.21 -0.21
C ARG A 244 2.68 -9.65 1.16
N GLU A 245 2.89 -8.34 1.27
CA GLU A 245 3.23 -7.72 2.56
C GLU A 245 2.01 -7.58 3.48
N LEU A 246 0.86 -7.18 2.93
CA LEU A 246 -0.38 -7.03 3.70
C LEU A 246 -0.83 -8.36 4.32
N ARG A 247 -0.64 -9.49 3.63
CA ARG A 247 -0.96 -10.83 4.16
C ARG A 247 -0.15 -11.22 5.41
N LYS A 248 0.94 -10.52 5.70
CA LYS A 248 1.75 -10.75 6.91
C LYS A 248 1.17 -10.06 8.14
N ARG A 249 0.20 -9.16 7.97
CA ARG A 249 -0.41 -8.38 9.06
C ARG A 249 -1.49 -9.17 9.79
N ASP A 250 -1.57 -8.99 11.10
CA ASP A 250 -2.57 -9.62 11.97
C ASP A 250 -3.80 -8.75 12.22
N ASP A 251 -3.70 -7.45 11.93
CA ASP A 251 -4.64 -6.39 12.32
C ASP A 251 -5.64 -5.99 11.23
N ILE A 252 -5.59 -6.67 10.08
CA ILE A 252 -6.47 -6.40 8.94
C ILE A 252 -7.17 -7.67 8.46
N GLU A 253 -8.32 -7.47 7.83
CA GLU A 253 -8.97 -8.41 6.94
C GLU A 253 -8.75 -7.92 5.50
N LEU A 254 -8.07 -8.73 4.68
CA LEU A 254 -7.91 -8.42 3.27
C LEU A 254 -9.14 -8.89 2.50
N LEU A 255 -9.87 -7.95 1.92
CA LEU A 255 -11.07 -8.24 1.14
C LEU A 255 -10.73 -8.44 -0.34
N GLU A 256 -11.46 -9.36 -0.97
CA GLU A 256 -11.41 -9.59 -2.41
C GLU A 256 -12.17 -8.49 -3.17
N MET A 257 -11.68 -8.12 -4.35
CA MET A 257 -12.31 -7.07 -5.17
C MET A 257 -13.60 -7.54 -5.87
N ALA A 258 -13.68 -8.82 -6.24
CA ALA A 258 -14.77 -9.36 -7.06
C ALA A 258 -16.19 -9.04 -6.55
N PRO A 259 -16.53 -9.20 -5.26
CA PRO A 259 -17.86 -8.85 -4.75
C PRO A 259 -18.26 -7.38 -4.95
N PHE A 260 -17.29 -6.47 -5.01
CA PHE A 260 -17.53 -5.05 -5.26
C PHE A 260 -17.74 -4.76 -6.76
N LEU A 261 -17.05 -5.50 -7.63
CA LEU A 261 -17.25 -5.44 -9.08
C LEU A 261 -18.62 -5.95 -9.48
N ASP A 262 -19.06 -7.07 -8.90
CA ASP A 262 -20.38 -7.65 -9.14
C ASP A 262 -21.51 -6.67 -8.80
N ALA A 263 -21.30 -5.87 -7.74
CA ALA A 263 -22.31 -4.96 -7.22
C ALA A 263 -22.48 -3.64 -7.99
N ILE A 264 -21.68 -3.41 -9.03
CA ILE A 264 -21.77 -2.21 -9.89
C ILE A 264 -22.09 -2.54 -11.36
N GLN A 265 -22.38 -3.81 -11.65
CA GLN A 265 -22.88 -4.24 -12.96
C GLN A 265 -24.32 -3.80 -13.20
#